data_AF-A0A382UP02-F1
#
_entry.id   AF-A0A382UP02-F1
#
_cell.length_a   1.000
_cell.length_b   1.000
_cell.length_c   1.000
_cell.angle_alpha   90.00
_cell.angle_beta   90.00
_cell.angle_gamma   90.00
#
_symmetry.space_group_name_H-M   'P 1'
#
loop_
_entity.id
_entity.type
_entity.pdbx_description
1 polymer ?
#
loop_
_entity_poly.entity_id
_entity_poly.type
_entity_poly.pdbx_seq_one_letter_code
_entity_poly.pdbx_strand_id
1 'polypeptide(L)'
;EDAETFRLEGNRLIEIGNRASSVEEIEGQYMGLVKYTPEGWRQVKDFLGQFDSAIVDKMDMTSLLRGMIDIGIEVTATPIVDEWYEVDSEDDLNLYSTKEILFSSPSI
;
A
#
# COMPACT_ATOMS: atom_id res chain seq x y z
N GLU A 1 16.86 1.24 2.20
CA GLU A 1 15.44 1.61 2.03
C GLU A 1 14.69 1.02 3.20
N ASP A 2 13.94 1.84 3.92
CA ASP A 2 13.15 1.42 5.07
C ASP A 2 11.95 0.63 4.54
N ALA A 3 12.13 -0.68 4.37
CA ALA A 3 11.03 -1.53 3.95
C ALA A 3 9.97 -1.58 5.05
N GLU A 4 8.74 -1.27 4.67
CA GLU A 4 7.59 -1.42 5.54
C GLU A 4 7.09 -2.87 5.53
N THR A 5 6.52 -3.33 6.65
CA THR A 5 5.89 -4.64 6.73
C THR A 5 4.66 -4.69 5.83
N PHE A 6 4.41 -5.86 5.25
CA PHE A 6 3.20 -6.18 4.51
C PHE A 6 2.99 -7.69 4.61
N ARG A 7 2.05 -8.14 5.45
CA ARG A 7 1.89 -9.56 5.77
C ARG A 7 0.47 -10.04 5.55
N LEU A 8 0.34 -11.23 4.98
CA LEU A 8 -0.93 -11.83 4.62
C LEU A 8 -1.21 -13.13 5.39
N GLU A 9 -2.48 -13.35 5.71
CA GLU A 9 -3.01 -14.67 6.06
C GLU A 9 -4.03 -15.05 4.98
N GLY A 10 -3.61 -15.84 3.99
CA GLY A 10 -4.39 -16.04 2.77
C GLY A 10 -4.50 -14.74 1.97
N ASN A 11 -5.70 -14.19 1.83
CA ASN A 11 -5.94 -12.89 1.20
C ASN A 11 -6.14 -11.76 2.22
N ARG A 12 -6.11 -12.04 3.52
CA ARG A 12 -6.34 -11.04 4.56
C ARG A 12 -5.04 -10.33 4.88
N LEU A 13 -5.05 -9.01 4.85
CA LEU A 13 -3.95 -8.17 5.30
C LEU A 13 -3.98 -8.11 6.82
N ILE A 14 -2.95 -8.69 7.45
CA ILE A 14 -2.84 -8.77 8.92
C ILE A 14 -1.86 -7.77 9.51
N GLU A 15 -0.95 -7.23 8.68
CA GLU A 15 0.03 -6.22 9.10
C GLU A 15 0.46 -5.37 7.91
N ILE A 16 0.58 -4.05 8.11
CA ILE A 16 1.09 -3.10 7.12
C ILE A 16 1.79 -1.91 7.81
N GLY A 17 2.88 -1.40 7.24
CA GLY A 17 3.40 -0.06 7.60
C GLY A 17 4.23 0.02 8.87
N ASN A 18 4.66 -1.11 9.44
CA ASN A 18 5.67 -1.11 10.49
C ASN A 18 7.06 -1.22 9.87
N ARG A 19 8.11 -0.91 10.63
CA ARG A 19 9.49 -1.11 10.15
C ARG A 19 9.78 -2.61 10.08
N ALA A 20 10.05 -3.13 8.89
CA ALA A 20 10.40 -4.54 8.72
C ALA A 20 11.74 -4.84 9.41
N SER A 21 11.77 -5.91 10.21
CA SER A 21 12.96 -6.41 10.87
C SER A 21 13.72 -7.43 10.01
N SER A 22 13.06 -7.98 8.99
CA SER A 22 13.63 -8.91 8.02
C SER A 22 12.90 -8.87 6.68
N VAL A 23 13.48 -9.51 5.65
CA VAL A 23 12.91 -9.53 4.28
C VAL A 23 11.64 -10.38 4.22
N GLU A 24 11.55 -11.39 5.07
CA GLU A 24 10.41 -12.31 5.16
C GLU A 24 9.12 -11.61 5.64
N GLU A 25 9.21 -10.44 6.27
CA GLU A 25 8.06 -9.62 6.69
C GLU A 25 7.48 -8.75 5.56
N ILE A 26 8.10 -8.80 4.37
CA ILE A 26 7.73 -8.03 3.18
C ILE A 26 7.14 -9.02 2.16
N GLU A 27 5.91 -9.46 2.39
CA GLU A 27 5.19 -10.37 1.47
C GLU A 27 4.57 -9.62 0.28
N GLY A 28 4.71 -8.30 0.24
CA GLY A 28 4.26 -7.41 -0.84
C GLY A 28 4.58 -5.96 -0.54
N GLN A 29 4.15 -5.06 -1.42
CA GLN A 29 4.17 -3.63 -1.19
C GLN A 29 2.80 -3.04 -1.50
N TYR A 30 2.39 -2.08 -0.68
CA TYR A 30 1.14 -1.38 -0.89
C TYR A 30 1.28 -0.40 -2.06
N MET A 31 0.42 -0.55 -3.08
CA MET A 31 0.50 0.19 -4.34
C MET A 31 -0.19 1.57 -4.32
N GLY A 32 -0.74 1.99 -3.17
CA GLY A 32 -1.55 3.22 -3.09
C GLY A 32 -3.00 3.08 -3.59
N LEU A 33 -3.44 1.88 -3.97
CA LEU A 33 -4.79 1.63 -4.49
C LEU A 33 -5.66 0.89 -3.46
N VAL A 34 -6.86 1.41 -3.20
CA VAL A 34 -7.86 0.78 -2.32
C VAL A 34 -9.23 0.77 -2.96
N LYS A 35 -9.92 -0.36 -2.86
CA LYS A 35 -11.32 -0.49 -3.24
C LYS A 35 -12.18 -0.62 -1.99
N TYR A 36 -13.17 0.26 -1.85
CA TYR A 36 -14.14 0.20 -0.77
C TYR A 36 -15.48 -0.37 -1.24
N THR A 37 -16.04 -1.30 -0.47
CA THR A 37 -17.47 -1.60 -0.55
C THR A 37 -18.25 -0.49 0.18
N PRO A 38 -19.57 -0.35 -0.03
CA PRO A 38 -20.38 0.58 0.76
C PRO A 38 -20.25 0.37 2.27
N GLU A 39 -20.13 -0.89 2.70
CA GLU A 39 -19.88 -1.27 4.09
C GLU A 39 -18.49 -0.82 4.55
N GLY A 40 -17.45 -1.15 3.79
CA GLY A 40 -16.07 -0.76 4.12
C GLY A 40 -15.90 0.75 4.20
N TRP A 41 -16.56 1.52 3.32
CA TRP A 41 -16.55 2.97 3.40
C TRP A 41 -17.24 3.51 4.66
N ARG A 42 -18.32 2.86 5.12
CA ARG A 42 -18.94 3.20 6.40
C ARG A 42 -17.97 2.96 7.55
N GLN A 43 -17.32 1.80 7.58
CA GLN A 43 -16.31 1.47 8.59
C GLN A 43 -15.14 2.46 8.60
N VAL A 44 -14.66 2.92 7.44
CA VAL A 44 -13.64 3.98 7.35
C VAL A 44 -14.13 5.26 8.01
N LYS A 45 -15.35 5.72 7.70
CA LYS A 45 -15.91 6.94 8.30
C LYS A 45 -16.08 6.80 9.82
N ASP A 46 -16.58 5.65 10.27
CA ASP A 46 -16.77 5.38 11.69
C ASP A 46 -15.42 5.30 12.43
N PHE A 47 -14.38 4.76 11.78
CA PHE A 47 -13.01 4.76 12.29
C PHE A 47 -12.45 6.18 12.40
N LEU A 48 -12.48 6.95 11.31
CA LEU A 48 -11.98 8.33 11.28
C LEU A 48 -12.73 9.25 12.24
N GLY A 49 -14.03 9.01 12.46
CA GLY A 49 -14.87 9.76 13.41
C GLY A 49 -14.46 9.61 14.88
N GLN A 50 -13.51 8.72 15.20
CA GLN A 50 -12.95 8.56 16.55
C GLN A 50 -11.80 9.55 16.84
N PHE A 51 -11.33 10.29 15.83
CA PHE A 51 -10.18 11.19 15.94
C PHE A 51 -10.57 12.64 15.65
N ASP A 52 -9.82 13.56 16.22
CA ASP A 52 -9.94 14.99 15.89
C ASP A 52 -9.47 15.25 14.45
N SER A 53 -10.03 16.28 13.81
CA SER A 53 -9.73 16.62 12.42
C SER A 53 -8.24 16.84 12.16
N ALA A 54 -7.51 17.44 13.12
CA ALA A 54 -6.07 17.68 12.99
C ALA A 54 -5.22 16.39 12.96
N ILE A 55 -5.72 15.30 13.55
CA ILE A 55 -5.10 13.97 13.47
C ILE A 55 -5.42 13.35 12.11
N VAL A 56 -6.69 13.41 11.71
CA VAL A 56 -7.15 12.88 10.41
C VAL A 56 -6.42 13.55 9.24
N ASP A 57 -6.23 14.87 9.28
CA ASP A 57 -5.54 15.64 8.23
C ASP A 57 -4.06 15.24 8.05
N LYS A 58 -3.46 14.58 9.04
CA LYS A 58 -2.07 14.09 9.01
C LYS A 58 -1.97 12.59 8.80
N MET A 59 -3.09 11.88 8.75
CA MET A 59 -3.12 10.43 8.62
C MET A 59 -2.89 10.05 7.16
N ASP A 60 -1.82 9.31 6.89
CA ASP A 60 -1.59 8.69 5.59
C ASP A 60 -2.43 7.40 5.43
N MET A 61 -2.48 6.89 4.21
CA MET A 61 -3.27 5.70 3.87
C MET A 61 -2.79 4.43 4.58
N THR A 62 -1.49 4.27 4.76
CA THR A 62 -0.89 3.13 5.45
C THR A 62 -1.30 3.13 6.93
N SER A 63 -1.22 4.30 7.58
CA SER A 63 -1.65 4.53 8.95
C SER A 63 -3.14 4.28 9.15
N LEU A 64 -3.98 4.70 8.20
CA LEU A 64 -5.41 4.40 8.20
C LEU A 64 -5.68 2.89 8.15
N LEU A 65 -5.10 2.20 7.16
CA LEU A 65 -5.30 0.76 6.98
C LEU A 65 -4.79 -0.04 8.19
N ARG A 66 -3.60 0.30 8.71
CA ARG A 66 -3.05 -0.30 9.93
C ARG A 66 -4.01 -0.13 11.11
N GLY A 67 -4.45 1.11 11.37
CA GLY A 67 -5.34 1.39 12.50
C GLY A 67 -6.68 0.64 12.41
N MET A 68 -7.22 0.46 11.20
CA MET A 68 -8.42 -0.35 10.96
C MET A 68 -8.17 -1.84 11.25
N ILE A 69 -7.04 -2.39 10.80
CA ILE A 69 -6.65 -3.78 11.08
C ILE A 69 -6.46 -4.01 12.59
N ASP A 70 -5.82 -3.07 13.28
CA ASP A 70 -5.53 -3.14 14.72
C ASP A 70 -6.81 -3.24 15.57
N ILE A 71 -7.91 -2.61 15.12
CA ILE A 71 -9.22 -2.70 15.78
C ILE A 71 -10.10 -3.84 15.25
N GLY A 72 -9.56 -4.70 14.37
CA GLY A 72 -10.21 -5.89 13.86
C GLY A 72 -11.12 -5.68 12.65
N ILE A 73 -11.06 -4.54 11.97
CA ILE A 73 -11.73 -4.37 10.68
C ILE A 73 -10.95 -5.16 9.62
N GLU A 74 -11.65 -5.99 8.87
CA GLU A 74 -11.05 -6.82 7.84
C GLU A 74 -10.62 -5.99 6.62
N VAL A 75 -9.36 -6.13 6.24
CA VAL A 75 -8.80 -5.63 4.98
C VAL A 75 -8.26 -6.82 4.20
N THR A 76 -8.58 -6.91 2.92
CA THR A 76 -8.08 -7.97 2.03
C THR A 76 -7.18 -7.40 0.96
N ALA A 77 -6.10 -8.10 0.63
CA ALA A 77 -5.20 -7.77 -0.46
C ALA A 77 -5.45 -8.69 -1.67
N THR A 78 -5.32 -8.12 -2.87
CA THR A 78 -5.29 -8.86 -4.12
C THR A 78 -3.91 -8.67 -4.74
N PRO A 79 -3.13 -9.74 -4.96
CA PRO A 79 -1.79 -9.60 -5.52
C PRO A 79 -1.86 -9.14 -6.97
N ILE A 80 -1.02 -8.18 -7.32
CA ILE A 80 -0.73 -7.78 -8.70
C ILE A 80 0.72 -8.16 -8.97
N VAL A 81 0.93 -8.95 -10.03
CA VAL A 81 2.26 -9.44 -10.44
C VAL A 81 2.82 -8.67 -11.62
N ASP A 82 1.99 -7.84 -12.25
CA ASP A 82 2.40 -6.95 -13.34
C ASP A 82 3.21 -5.77 -12.79
N GLU A 83 3.95 -5.12 -13.69
CA GLU A 83 4.75 -3.95 -13.32
C GLU A 83 3.86 -2.77 -12.90
N TRP A 84 4.22 -2.17 -11.77
CA TRP A 84 3.61 -0.96 -11.25
C TRP A 84 4.70 -0.08 -10.67
N TYR A 85 4.66 1.21 -11.01
CA TYR A 85 5.64 2.16 -10.56
C TYR A 85 4.93 3.45 -10.13
N GLU A 86 5.25 3.92 -8.94
CA GLU A 86 4.89 5.25 -8.49
C GLU A 86 5.91 6.25 -9.03
N VAL A 87 5.42 7.36 -9.60
CA VAL A 87 6.24 8.46 -10.15
C VAL A 87 6.00 9.68 -9.29
N ASP A 88 6.83 9.85 -8.27
CA ASP A 88 6.75 10.98 -7.34
C ASP A 88 7.72 12.11 -7.69
N SER A 89 8.75 11.77 -8.47
CA SER A 89 9.78 12.70 -8.90
C SER A 89 10.09 12.59 -10.40
N GLU A 90 10.75 13.61 -10.93
CA GLU A 90 11.25 13.59 -12.31
C GLU A 90 12.32 12.49 -12.51
N ASP A 91 13.08 12.19 -11.45
CA ASP A 91 14.09 11.13 -11.48
C ASP A 91 13.44 9.74 -11.63
N ASP A 92 12.28 9.50 -10.99
CA ASP A 92 11.51 8.27 -11.16
C ASP A 92 11.06 8.12 -12.63
N LEU A 93 10.51 9.20 -13.20
CA LEU A 93 10.07 9.21 -14.59
C LEU A 93 11.23 8.89 -15.56
N ASN A 94 12.39 9.51 -15.34
CA ASN A 94 13.59 9.28 -16.16
C ASN A 94 14.12 7.85 -16.03
N LEU A 95 14.10 7.29 -14.81
CA LEU A 95 14.51 5.92 -14.54
C LEU A 95 13.61 4.91 -15.26
N TYR A 96 12.29 5.07 -15.18
CA TYR A 96 11.34 4.15 -15.80
C TYR A 96 11.32 4.28 -17.32
N SER A 97 11.43 5.50 -17.85
CA SER A 97 11.54 5.73 -19.30
C SER A 97 12.77 5.05 -19.90
N THR A 98 13.88 5.00 -19.14
CA THR A 98 15.10 4.30 -19.58
C THR A 98 14.95 2.78 -19.53
N LYS A 99 14.21 2.25 -18.54
CA LYS A 99 13.88 0.82 -18.47
C LYS A 99 13.00 0.39 -19.65
N GLU A 100 11.97 1.16 -20.02
CA GLU A 100 11.14 0.85 -21.21
C GLU A 100 11.99 0.76 -22.49
N ILE A 101 12.96 1.67 -22.67
CA ILE A 101 13.86 1.66 -23.85
C ILE A 101 14.75 0.40 -23.88
N LEU A 102 15.21 -0.09 -22.73
CA LEU A 102 16.04 -1.28 -22.64
C LEU A 102 15.28 -2.57 -22.95
N PHE A 103 13.99 -2.65 -22.61
CA PHE A 103 13.14 -3.81 -22.89
C PHE A 103 12.40 -3.75 -24.24
N SER A 104 12.34 -2.57 -24.88
CA SER A 104 11.72 -2.38 -26.21
C SER A 104 12.67 -2.54 -27.39
N SER A 105 13.93 -2.95 -27.16
CA SER A 105 14.84 -3.26 -28.27
C SER A 105 14.34 -4.51 -29.03
N PRO A 106 14.10 -4.45 -30.36
CA PRO A 106 13.70 -5.62 -31.11
C PRO A 106 14.79 -6.69 -30.99
N SER A 107 14.40 -7.92 -30.68
CA SER A 107 15.28 -9.07 -30.86
C SER A 107 15.79 -9.07 -32.30
N ILE A 108 17.11 -9.07 -32.47
CA ILE A 108 17.80 -9.22 -33.76
C ILE A 108 17.32 -10.51 -34.45
#